data_AF-A0A2X3D753-F1
#
_entry.id   AF-A0A2X3D753-F1
#
_cell.length_a   1.000
_cell.length_b   1.000
_cell.length_c   1.000
_cell.angle_alpha   90.00
_cell.angle_beta   90.00
_cell.angle_gamma   90.00
#
_symmetry.space_group_name_H-M   'P 1'
#
loop_
_entity.id
_entity.type
_entity.pdbx_description
1 polymer ?
#
loop_
_entity_poly.entity_id
_entity_poly.type
_entity_poly.pdbx_seq_one_letter_code
_entity_poly.pdbx_strand_id
1 'polypeptide(L)' 'MEANVRAQFARLLESEPVQTVLASGRPLSLHGCVYDLASGHLTTLVEHLSPQEHAP' A
#
# COMPACT_ATOMS: atom_id res chain seq x y z
N MET A 1 -3.68 16.01 2.39
CA MET A 1 -3.04 15.09 1.41
C MET A 1 -3.04 13.66 1.92
N GLU A 2 -2.62 13.41 3.16
CA GLU A 2 -2.64 12.08 3.79
C GLU A 2 -4.00 11.36 3.74
N ALA A 3 -5.10 12.09 3.97
CA ALA A 3 -6.46 11.54 3.87
C ALA A 3 -6.77 11.01 2.46
N ASN A 4 -6.26 11.65 1.41
CA ASN A 4 -6.43 11.18 0.03
C ASN A 4 -5.63 9.89 -0.20
N VAL A 5 -4.40 9.80 0.33
CA VAL A 5 -3.59 8.57 0.25
C VAL A 5 -4.32 7.41 0.91
N ARG A 6 -4.88 7.61 2.12
CA ARG A 6 -5.67 6.57 2.81
C ARG A 6 -6.91 6.15 2.02
N ALA A 7 -7.64 7.10 1.43
CA ALA A 7 -8.83 6.81 0.62
C ALA A 7 -8.48 6.07 -0.68
N GLN A 8 -7.40 6.47 -1.37
CA GLN A 8 -6.93 5.78 -2.58
C GLN A 8 -6.39 4.39 -2.26
N PHE A 9 -5.69 4.23 -1.13
CA PHE A 9 -5.21 2.94 -0.66
C PHE A 9 -6.36 1.96 -0.38
N ALA A 10 -7.42 2.41 0.29
CA ALA A 10 -8.62 1.59 0.53
C ALA A 10 -9.27 1.15 -0.79
N ARG A 11 -9.44 2.07 -1.74
CA ARG A 11 -9.99 1.75 -3.08
C ARG A 11 -9.10 0.78 -3.86
N LEU A 12 -7.77 0.91 -3.72
CA LEU A 12 -6.81 0.00 -4.36
C LEU A 12 -6.94 -1.41 -3.79
N LEU A 13 -7.04 -1.56 -2.46
CA LEU A 13 -7.29 -2.85 -1.81
C LEU A 13 -8.61 -3.49 -2.26
N GLU A 14 -9.64 -2.69 -2.50
CA GLU A 14 -10.95 -3.15 -2.96
C GLU A 14 -11.00 -3.44 -4.48
N SER A 15 -9.97 -3.05 -5.24
CA SER A 15 -9.96 -3.21 -6.69
C SER A 15 -9.84 -4.67 -7.11
N GLU A 16 -10.57 -5.05 -8.17
CA GLU A 16 -10.60 -6.41 -8.70
C GLU A 16 -9.20 -7.01 -8.99
N PRO A 17 -8.24 -6.27 -9.58
CA PRO A 17 -6.91 -6.82 -9.83
C PRO A 17 -6.16 -7.19 -8.55
N VAL A 18 -6.25 -6.34 -7.51
CA VAL A 18 -5.61 -6.57 -6.22
C VAL A 18 -6.26 -7.75 -5.52
N GLN A 19 -7.60 -7.78 -5.47
CA GLN A 19 -8.35 -8.88 -4.88
C GLN A 19 -8.05 -10.22 -5.57
N THR A 20 -7.92 -10.22 -6.91
CA THR A 20 -7.58 -11.43 -7.68
C THR A 20 -6.20 -11.97 -7.32
N VAL A 21 -5.20 -11.10 -7.15
CA VAL A 21 -3.85 -11.51 -6.75
C VAL A 21 -3.87 -12.07 -5.31
N LEU A 22 -4.52 -11.37 -4.39
CA LEU A 22 -4.64 -11.81 -3.00
C LEU A 22 -5.37 -13.16 -2.89
N ALA A 23 -6.48 -13.33 -3.62
CA ALA A 23 -7.24 -14.58 -3.66
C ALA A 23 -6.45 -15.74 -4.29
N SER A 24 -5.53 -15.45 -5.22
CA SER A 24 -4.63 -16.47 -5.79
C SER A 24 -3.53 -16.94 -4.83
N GLY A 25 -3.45 -16.37 -3.62
CA GLY A 25 -2.41 -16.68 -2.65
C GLY A 25 -1.01 -16.19 -3.06
N ARG A 26 -0.92 -15.35 -4.09
CA ARG A 26 0.34 -14.74 -4.51
C ARG A 26 0.70 -13.60 -3.55
N PRO A 27 1.97 -13.48 -3.12
CA PRO A 27 2.38 -12.39 -2.26
C PRO A 27 2.21 -11.05 -2.99
N LEU A 28 1.56 -10.11 -2.31
CA LEU A 28 1.37 -8.75 -2.78
C LEU A 28 1.44 -7.79 -1.59
N SER A 29 2.43 -6.91 -1.61
CA SER A 29 2.55 -5.79 -0.68
C SER A 29 2.12 -4.49 -1.35
N LEU A 30 1.42 -3.64 -0.61
CA LEU A 30 0.97 -2.33 -1.06
C LEU A 30 1.38 -1.28 -0.03
N HIS A 31 1.87 -0.13 -0.50
CA HIS A 31 2.28 0.99 0.36
C HIS A 31 1.61 2.28 -0.09
N GLY A 32 0.99 2.99 0.85
CA GLY A 32 0.47 4.33 0.67
C GLY A 32 1.46 5.35 1.22
N CYS A 33 2.14 6.08 0.33
CA CYS A 33 3.20 7.01 0.73
C CYS A 33 2.84 8.48 0.40
N VAL A 34 3.44 9.39 1.14
CA VAL A 34 3.49 10.82 0.82
C VAL A 34 4.93 11.23 0.57
N TYR A 35 5.12 12.04 -0.46
CA TYR A 35 6.42 12.65 -0.76
C TYR A 35 6.37 14.12 -0.39
N ASP A 36 7.29 14.54 0.47
CA ASP A 36 7.46 15.95 0.82
C ASP A 36 8.50 16.59 -0.11
N LEU A 37 8.06 17.58 -0.91
CA LEU A 37 8.92 18.23 -1.91
C LEU A 37 10.02 19.11 -1.28
N ALA A 38 9.80 19.64 -0.08
CA ALA A 38 10.74 20.57 0.55
C ALA A 38 11.93 19.85 1.18
N SER A 39 11.67 18.71 1.83
CA SER A 39 12.68 17.84 2.45
C SER A 39 13.18 16.75 1.51
N GLY A 40 12.43 16.41 0.47
CA GLY A 40 12.71 15.27 -0.40
C GLY A 40 12.42 13.91 0.24
N HIS A 41 11.69 13.88 1.37
CA HIS A 41 11.44 12.66 2.12
C HIS A 41 10.18 11.94 1.64
N LEU A 42 10.31 10.62 1.43
CA LEU A 42 9.17 9.73 1.22
C LEU A 42 8.80 9.08 2.56
N THR A 43 7.54 9.25 2.98
CA THR A 43 7.02 8.67 4.23
C THR A 43 5.88 7.72 3.92
N THR A 44 5.97 6.49 4.42
CA THR A 44 4.87 5.51 4.37
C THR A 44 3.83 5.82 5.44
N LEU A 45 2.56 5.94 5.06
CA LEU A 45 1.45 6.25 5.98
C LEU A 45 0.59 5.03 6.34
N VAL A 46 0.54 4.07 5.43
CA VAL A 46 -0.24 2.83 5.52
C VAL A 46 0.39 1.77 4.64
N GLU A 47 0.32 0.53 5.06
CA GLU A 47 0.80 -0.60 4.30
C GLU A 47 -0.10 -1.83 4.47
N HIS A 48 -0.08 -2.68 3.47
CA HIS A 48 -0.58 -4.04 3.48
C HIS A 48 0.60 -4.91 3.10
N LEU A 49 1.10 -5.72 4.03
CA LEU A 49 2.28 -6.55 3.81
C LEU A 49 1.87 -7.98 3.47
N SER A 50 2.53 -8.55 2.47
CA SER A 50 2.42 -9.97 2.23
C SER A 50 3.04 -10.75 3.41
N PRO A 51 2.50 -11.93 3.79
CA PRO A 51 3.03 -12.72 4.90
C PRO A 51 4.50 -13.14 4.76
N GLN A 52 5.10 -13.00 3.57
CA GLN A 52 6.49 -13.39 3.29
C GLN A 52 7.50 -12.24 3.48
N GLU A 53 7.05 -10.99 3.60
CA GLU A 53 7.94 -9.83 3.77
C GLU A 53 8.22 -9.48 5.23
N HIS A 54 7.60 -10.17 6.19
CA HIS A 54 7.93 -10.05 7.62
C HIS A 54 9.05 -11.03 8.00
N ALA A 55 10.20 -10.94 7.33
CA ALA A 55 11.44 -11.53 7.85
C ALA A 55 12.00 -10.55 8.91
N PRO A 56 12.28 -11.03 10.15
CA PRO A 56 12.80 -10.20 11.23
C PRO A 56 14.22 -9.67 10.98
#